data_AF-A0A364L667-F1
#
_entry.id   AF-A0A364L667-F1
#
_cell.length_a   1.000
_cell.length_b   1.000
_cell.length_c   1.000
_cell.angle_alpha   90.00
_cell.angle_beta   90.00
_cell.angle_gamma   90.00
#
_symmetry.space_group_name_H-M   'P 1'
#
loop_
_entity.id
_entity.type
_entity.pdbx_description
1 polymer ?
#
loop_
_entity_poly.entity_id
_entity_poly.type
_entity_poly.pdbx_seq_one_letter_code
_entity_poly.pdbx_strand_id
1 'polypeptide(L)'
;MMNLNIFRILADLAHISSKCILIWAIHRNSSSEGVSLLTQVLYAFVFLTRYLDLFRDSQWTPDHAYNIFFKLFYIFSSIYIIVVMIYVFPRTREREKSWKLASWCVLGALVGAPTALGLNAAALKESYPRHWFTETCWAFSIILESVCVLPQLLLLRQTTVPTVIDSYYLVALGSYRALYILNWLYRGFGPEHYWDPIADIFGVVQTLLYLDFAWVYYTRQRVKLRRGGIVDSEDLRKSWFVGKILNSRRMNTHDDEHEPLDPEAAGEEESRPRWGGRGISVSADDTLENHGRRSPES
;
A
#
# COMPACT_ATOMS: atom_id res chain seq x y z
N MET A 1 27.23 -16.65 -19.60
CA MET A 1 26.77 -17.34 -18.38
C MET A 1 26.11 -16.33 -17.46
N MET A 2 24.94 -16.64 -16.90
CA MET A 2 24.29 -15.77 -15.92
C MET A 2 25.13 -15.76 -14.63
N ASN A 3 25.67 -14.61 -14.24
CA ASN A 3 26.28 -14.45 -12.92
C ASN A 3 25.16 -14.36 -11.88
N LEU A 4 24.71 -15.52 -11.40
CA LEU A 4 23.79 -15.63 -10.28
C LEU A 4 24.59 -15.66 -8.98
N ASN A 5 24.54 -14.58 -8.21
CA ASN A 5 25.03 -14.62 -6.84
C ASN A 5 23.95 -15.19 -5.89
N ILE A 6 24.40 -15.67 -4.73
CA ILE A 6 23.53 -16.28 -3.72
C ILE A 6 22.42 -15.33 -3.25
N PHE A 7 22.71 -14.03 -3.13
CA PHE A 7 21.76 -13.03 -2.69
C PHE A 7 20.59 -12.90 -3.66
N ARG A 8 20.88 -12.87 -4.97
CA ARG A 8 19.86 -12.84 -6.03
C ARG A 8 18.98 -14.08 -5.98
N ILE A 9 19.56 -15.28 -5.88
CA ILE A 9 18.79 -16.53 -5.83
C ILE A 9 17.86 -16.53 -4.62
N LEU A 10 18.38 -16.19 -3.43
CA LEU A 10 17.57 -16.14 -2.21
C LEU A 10 16.48 -15.06 -2.30
N ALA A 11 16.77 -13.92 -2.93
CA ALA A 11 15.81 -12.86 -3.11
C ALA A 11 14.66 -13.26 -4.04
N ASP A 12 14.98 -13.94 -5.15
CA ASP A 12 14.01 -14.47 -6.10
C ASP A 12 13.12 -15.53 -5.43
N LEU A 13 13.70 -16.43 -4.64
CA LEU A 13 12.95 -17.42 -3.85
C LEU A 13 12.04 -16.76 -2.80
N ALA A 14 12.51 -15.73 -2.10
CA ALA A 14 11.71 -14.99 -1.13
C ALA A 14 10.52 -14.26 -1.80
N HIS A 15 10.72 -13.74 -3.01
CA HIS A 15 9.68 -13.05 -3.76
C HIS A 15 8.62 -14.01 -4.33
N ILE A 16 9.03 -15.18 -4.87
CA ILE A 16 8.05 -16.23 -5.21
C ILE A 16 7.29 -16.70 -3.96
N SER A 17 8.00 -16.90 -2.85
CA SER A 17 7.39 -17.33 -1.60
C SER A 17 6.32 -16.35 -1.12
N SER A 18 6.57 -15.02 -1.21
CA SER A 18 5.55 -14.03 -0.83
C SER A 18 4.29 -14.12 -1.70
N LYS A 19 4.41 -14.36 -3.02
CA LYS A 19 3.25 -14.60 -3.88
C LYS A 19 2.51 -15.88 -3.53
N CYS A 20 3.23 -16.98 -3.25
CA CYS A 20 2.62 -18.24 -2.83
C CYS A 20 1.87 -18.08 -1.51
N ILE A 21 2.45 -17.39 -0.52
CA ILE A 21 1.82 -17.12 0.78
C ILE A 21 0.56 -16.28 0.59
N LEU A 22 0.60 -15.23 -0.26
CA LEU A 22 -0.59 -14.42 -0.54
C LEU A 22 -1.72 -15.24 -1.16
N ILE A 23 -1.40 -16.06 -2.16
CA ILE A 23 -2.37 -16.96 -2.80
C ILE A 23 -2.96 -17.93 -1.76
N TRP A 24 -2.09 -18.58 -0.99
CA TRP A 24 -2.50 -19.51 0.05
C TRP A 24 -3.40 -18.83 1.09
N ALA A 25 -3.06 -17.61 1.54
CA ALA A 25 -3.83 -16.86 2.50
C ALA A 25 -5.23 -16.51 1.97
N ILE A 26 -5.34 -16.10 0.70
CA ILE A 26 -6.64 -15.81 0.06
C ILE A 26 -7.53 -17.06 0.05
N HIS A 27 -6.99 -18.22 -0.35
CA HIS A 27 -7.74 -19.48 -0.37
C HIS A 27 -8.09 -19.97 1.03
N ARG A 28 -7.13 -19.94 1.96
CA ARG A 28 -7.30 -20.43 3.33
C ARG A 28 -8.36 -19.64 4.09
N ASN A 29 -8.44 -18.33 3.86
CA ASN A 29 -9.45 -17.46 4.47
C ASN A 29 -10.73 -17.34 3.62
N SER A 30 -10.74 -17.93 2.42
CA SER A 30 -11.85 -17.82 1.44
C SER A 30 -12.32 -16.37 1.24
N SER A 31 -11.36 -15.45 1.22
CA SER A 31 -11.61 -14.01 1.19
C SER A 31 -10.39 -13.29 0.63
N SER A 32 -10.62 -12.17 -0.08
CA SER A 32 -9.57 -11.23 -0.47
C SER A 32 -9.63 -9.91 0.33
N GLU A 33 -10.31 -9.90 1.47
CA GLU A 33 -10.46 -8.69 2.28
C GLU A 33 -9.10 -8.15 2.75
N GLY A 34 -8.92 -6.84 2.61
CA GLY A 34 -7.67 -6.19 2.95
C GLY A 34 -6.56 -6.25 1.89
N VAL A 35 -6.78 -6.90 0.74
CA VAL A 35 -5.85 -6.87 -0.41
C VAL A 35 -6.42 -5.92 -1.48
N SER A 36 -5.62 -4.98 -1.96
CA SER A 36 -5.99 -4.02 -3.01
C SER A 36 -5.93 -4.69 -4.37
N LEU A 37 -7.08 -4.77 -5.04
CA LEU A 37 -7.17 -5.27 -6.41
C LEU A 37 -6.32 -4.39 -7.35
N LEU A 38 -6.37 -3.08 -7.17
CA LEU A 38 -5.61 -2.13 -7.99
C LEU A 38 -4.09 -2.34 -7.85
N THR A 39 -3.57 -2.58 -6.65
CA THR A 39 -2.16 -2.95 -6.48
C THR A 39 -1.81 -4.25 -7.23
N GLN A 40 -2.68 -5.27 -7.19
CA GLN A 40 -2.44 -6.51 -7.95
C GLN A 40 -2.47 -6.29 -9.46
N VAL A 41 -3.39 -5.47 -9.97
CA VAL A 41 -3.46 -5.06 -11.38
C VAL A 41 -2.19 -4.31 -11.79
N LEU A 42 -1.71 -3.37 -10.97
CA LEU A 42 -0.47 -2.66 -11.25
C LEU A 42 0.74 -3.61 -11.27
N TYR A 43 0.84 -4.55 -10.32
CA TYR A 43 1.91 -5.55 -10.32
C TYR A 43 1.84 -6.48 -11.54
N ALA A 44 0.65 -6.91 -11.96
CA ALA A 44 0.51 -7.68 -13.20
C ALA A 44 0.98 -6.87 -14.42
N PHE A 45 0.64 -5.58 -14.48
CA PHE A 45 1.09 -4.70 -15.56
C PHE A 45 2.61 -4.49 -15.56
N VAL A 46 3.23 -4.38 -14.38
CA VAL A 46 4.69 -4.38 -14.23
C VAL A 46 5.31 -5.64 -14.83
N PHE A 47 4.84 -6.83 -14.47
CA PHE A 47 5.45 -8.07 -14.98
C PHE A 47 5.22 -8.27 -16.48
N LEU A 48 4.04 -7.90 -16.99
CA LEU A 48 3.75 -7.95 -18.42
C LEU A 48 4.68 -7.04 -19.23
N THR A 49 4.92 -5.81 -18.75
CA THR A 49 5.79 -4.84 -19.44
C THR A 49 7.28 -5.15 -19.26
N ARG A 50 7.67 -5.68 -18.10
CA ARG A 50 9.06 -6.04 -17.79
C ARG A 50 9.57 -7.21 -18.61
N TYR A 51 8.72 -8.21 -18.83
CA TYR A 51 9.12 -9.48 -19.43
C TYR A 51 8.72 -9.61 -20.90
N LEU A 52 8.53 -8.48 -21.60
CA LEU A 52 8.36 -8.45 -23.06
C LEU A 52 9.58 -9.03 -23.81
N ASP A 53 10.73 -9.12 -23.15
CA ASP A 53 11.90 -9.79 -23.70
C ASP A 53 11.69 -11.30 -23.93
N LEU A 54 10.69 -11.94 -23.29
CA LEU A 54 10.28 -13.32 -23.57
C LEU A 54 9.88 -13.57 -25.03
N PHE A 55 9.46 -12.53 -25.77
CA PHE A 55 9.14 -12.66 -27.19
C PHE A 55 10.36 -12.68 -28.11
N ARG A 56 11.57 -12.60 -27.55
CA ARG A 56 12.82 -12.67 -28.32
C ARG A 56 13.34 -14.10 -28.32
N ASP A 57 13.61 -14.64 -29.51
CA ASP A 57 14.14 -16.00 -29.67
C ASP A 57 15.45 -16.22 -28.88
N SER A 58 16.27 -15.17 -28.72
CA SER A 58 17.53 -15.21 -27.97
C SER A 58 17.36 -15.53 -26.49
N GLN A 59 16.16 -15.38 -25.92
CA GLN A 59 15.88 -15.76 -24.52
C GLN A 59 15.66 -17.26 -24.33
N TRP A 60 15.22 -17.99 -25.36
CA TRP A 60 14.80 -19.38 -25.24
C TRP A 60 15.99 -20.35 -25.38
N THR A 61 16.98 -20.20 -24.48
CA THR A 61 18.12 -21.11 -24.38
C THR A 61 18.18 -21.79 -23.00
N PRO A 62 18.80 -22.99 -22.89
CA PRO A 62 18.91 -23.70 -21.61
C PRO A 62 19.58 -22.87 -20.51
N ASP A 63 20.54 -22.02 -20.88
CA ASP A 63 21.22 -21.10 -19.96
C ASP A 63 20.28 -20.11 -19.29
N HIS A 64 19.13 -19.78 -19.89
CA HIS A 64 18.16 -18.83 -19.35
C HIS A 64 16.96 -19.50 -18.69
N ALA A 65 16.90 -20.84 -18.63
CA ALA A 65 15.75 -21.60 -18.14
C ALA A 65 15.29 -21.15 -16.74
N TYR A 66 16.24 -20.86 -15.84
CA TYR A 66 15.96 -20.30 -14.52
C TYR A 66 15.16 -18.99 -14.62
N ASN A 67 15.66 -17.99 -15.36
CA ASN A 67 14.96 -16.71 -15.50
C ASN A 67 13.60 -16.87 -16.20
N ILE A 68 13.52 -17.70 -17.24
CA ILE A 68 12.25 -17.95 -17.96
C ILE A 68 11.19 -18.47 -16.99
N PHE A 69 11.53 -19.43 -16.13
CA PHE A 69 10.63 -19.95 -15.12
C PHE A 69 10.08 -18.84 -14.22
N PHE A 70 10.94 -18.00 -13.65
CA PHE A 70 10.52 -16.90 -12.77
C PHE A 70 9.63 -15.90 -13.50
N LYS A 71 9.99 -15.51 -14.74
CA LYS A 71 9.20 -14.58 -15.56
C LYS A 71 7.78 -15.11 -15.79
N LEU A 72 7.66 -16.36 -16.23
CA LEU A 72 6.37 -17.01 -16.45
C LEU A 72 5.58 -17.14 -15.15
N PHE A 73 6.23 -17.57 -14.06
CA PHE A 73 5.59 -17.68 -12.75
C PHE A 73 5.00 -16.34 -12.31
N TYR A 74 5.74 -15.23 -12.41
CA TYR A 74 5.25 -13.92 -12.00
C TYR A 74 4.08 -13.41 -12.83
N ILE A 75 4.07 -13.68 -14.15
CA ILE A 75 2.94 -13.32 -15.02
C ILE A 75 1.70 -14.14 -14.63
N PHE A 76 1.81 -15.47 -14.64
CA PHE A 76 0.67 -16.35 -14.39
C PHE A 76 0.11 -16.22 -12.98
N SER A 77 0.97 -16.14 -11.96
CA SER A 77 0.53 -15.95 -10.58
C SER A 77 -0.16 -14.60 -10.35
N SER A 78 0.29 -13.52 -11.00
CA SER A 78 -0.34 -12.20 -10.85
C SER A 78 -1.70 -12.15 -11.52
N ILE A 79 -1.84 -12.73 -12.73
CA ILE A 79 -3.13 -12.89 -13.40
C ILE A 79 -4.06 -13.76 -12.53
N TYR A 80 -3.54 -14.87 -12.00
CA TYR A 80 -4.30 -15.77 -11.14
C TYR A 80 -4.86 -15.07 -9.89
N ILE A 81 -4.03 -14.28 -9.19
CA ILE A 81 -4.48 -13.49 -8.02
C ILE A 81 -5.63 -12.56 -8.41
N ILE A 82 -5.52 -11.85 -9.55
CA ILE A 82 -6.57 -10.94 -10.04
C ILE A 82 -7.86 -11.73 -10.32
N VAL A 83 -7.77 -12.86 -11.03
CA VAL A 83 -8.92 -13.71 -11.37
C VAL A 83 -9.61 -14.21 -10.09
N VAL A 84 -8.84 -14.70 -9.12
CA VAL A 84 -9.36 -15.16 -7.84
C VAL A 84 -10.05 -14.03 -7.07
N MET A 85 -9.48 -12.82 -7.07
CA MET A 85 -10.07 -11.65 -6.39
C MET A 85 -11.33 -11.10 -7.08
N ILE A 86 -11.49 -11.28 -8.40
CA ILE A 86 -12.65 -10.76 -9.14
C ILE A 86 -13.79 -11.79 -9.15
N TYR A 87 -13.49 -13.06 -9.39
CA TYR A 87 -14.51 -14.06 -9.70
C TYR A 87 -14.78 -15.05 -8.56
N VAL A 88 -13.76 -15.39 -7.75
CA VAL A 88 -13.88 -16.45 -6.74
C VAL A 88 -14.17 -15.87 -5.36
N PHE A 89 -13.39 -14.87 -4.95
CA PHE A 89 -13.52 -14.19 -3.65
C PHE A 89 -13.70 -12.68 -3.84
N PRO A 90 -14.78 -12.21 -4.51
CA PRO A 90 -15.03 -10.80 -4.71
C PRO A 90 -15.20 -10.07 -3.38
N ARG A 91 -14.50 -8.95 -3.22
CA ARG A 91 -14.60 -8.08 -2.04
C ARG A 91 -15.99 -7.44 -1.95
N THR A 92 -16.50 -7.32 -0.72
CA THR A 92 -17.72 -6.56 -0.43
C THR A 92 -17.57 -5.08 -0.82
N ARG A 93 -18.60 -4.58 -1.52
CA ARG A 93 -18.64 -3.39 -2.40
C ARG A 93 -18.23 -2.06 -1.74
N GLU A 94 -16.95 -1.87 -1.44
CA GLU A 94 -16.34 -0.56 -1.22
C GLU A 94 -15.61 -0.12 -2.50
N ARG A 95 -16.08 0.97 -3.10
CA ARG A 95 -15.45 1.56 -4.29
C ARG A 95 -14.00 1.89 -3.96
N GLU A 96 -13.06 1.36 -4.74
CA GLU A 96 -11.63 1.59 -4.52
C GLU A 96 -11.30 3.08 -4.75
N LYS A 97 -11.19 3.85 -3.67
CA LYS A 97 -10.95 5.31 -3.69
C LYS A 97 -9.57 5.66 -4.26
N SER A 98 -8.69 4.68 -4.41
CA SER A 98 -7.29 4.84 -4.85
C SER A 98 -7.10 4.86 -6.37
N TRP A 99 -8.17 4.81 -7.18
CA TRP A 99 -8.06 4.75 -8.65
C TRP A 99 -7.34 5.96 -9.26
N LYS A 100 -7.59 7.17 -8.72
CA LYS A 100 -6.87 8.39 -9.10
C LYS A 100 -5.37 8.26 -8.83
N LEU A 101 -5.00 7.75 -7.65
CA LEU A 101 -3.60 7.57 -7.27
C LEU A 101 -2.90 6.54 -8.15
N ALA A 102 -3.53 5.39 -8.45
CA ALA A 102 -2.93 4.42 -9.38
C ALA A 102 -2.77 4.98 -10.79
N SER A 103 -3.73 5.78 -11.27
CA SER A 103 -3.63 6.46 -12.57
C SER A 103 -2.43 7.41 -12.59
N TRP A 104 -2.21 8.17 -11.51
CA TRP A 104 -1.01 9.01 -11.37
C TRP A 104 0.28 8.21 -11.29
N CYS A 105 0.29 7.02 -10.68
CA CYS A 105 1.44 6.14 -10.66
C CYS A 105 1.81 5.67 -12.08
N VAL A 106 0.81 5.24 -12.85
CA VAL A 106 1.01 4.80 -14.25
C VAL A 106 1.47 5.96 -15.12
N LEU A 107 0.82 7.11 -15.02
CA LEU A 107 1.21 8.30 -15.80
C LEU A 107 2.62 8.78 -15.42
N GLY A 108 2.95 8.78 -14.13
CA GLY A 108 4.28 9.13 -13.64
C GLY A 108 5.36 8.18 -14.18
N ALA A 109 5.09 6.87 -14.21
CA ALA A 109 6.01 5.90 -14.81
C ALA A 109 6.11 6.05 -16.34
N LEU A 110 5.00 6.35 -17.02
CA LEU A 110 4.96 6.53 -18.47
C LEU A 110 5.82 7.72 -18.94
N VAL A 111 5.79 8.83 -18.19
CA VAL A 111 6.65 10.00 -18.46
C VAL A 111 8.06 9.75 -17.92
N GLY A 112 8.18 9.17 -16.74
CA GLY A 112 9.46 8.95 -16.07
C GLY A 112 10.40 8.01 -16.82
N ALA A 113 9.88 6.99 -17.51
CA ALA A 113 10.68 5.99 -18.21
C ALA A 113 11.53 6.56 -19.35
N PRO A 114 10.95 7.25 -20.36
CA PRO A 114 11.76 7.85 -21.43
C PRO A 114 12.68 8.95 -20.89
N THR A 115 12.26 9.71 -19.88
CA THR A 115 13.12 10.73 -19.25
C THR A 115 14.31 10.11 -18.54
N ALA A 116 14.11 9.06 -17.73
CA ALA A 116 15.19 8.38 -17.03
C ALA A 116 16.20 7.74 -17.98
N LEU A 117 15.72 7.06 -19.04
CA LEU A 117 16.59 6.50 -20.07
C LEU A 117 17.33 7.57 -20.86
N GLY A 118 16.65 8.66 -21.22
CA GLY A 118 17.27 9.79 -21.92
C GLY A 118 18.36 10.47 -21.09
N LEU A 119 18.12 10.66 -19.80
CA LEU A 119 19.12 11.19 -18.86
C LEU A 119 20.31 10.25 -18.69
N ASN A 120 20.07 8.93 -18.60
CA ASN A 120 21.13 7.95 -18.49
C ASN A 120 22.01 7.91 -19.76
N ALA A 121 21.38 7.86 -20.94
CA ALA A 121 22.09 7.91 -22.21
C ALA A 121 22.89 9.22 -22.38
N ALA A 122 22.32 10.36 -21.99
CA ALA A 122 23.02 11.64 -22.02
C ALA A 122 24.22 11.69 -21.06
N ALA A 123 24.07 11.14 -19.85
CA ALA A 123 25.13 11.09 -18.86
C ALA A 123 26.32 10.21 -19.30
N LEU A 124 26.03 9.07 -19.94
CA LEU A 124 27.03 8.14 -20.46
C LEU A 124 27.60 8.56 -21.84
N LYS A 125 27.04 9.61 -22.46
CA LYS A 125 27.34 10.03 -23.84
C LYS A 125 27.13 8.91 -24.86
N GLU A 126 26.16 8.05 -24.60
CA GLU A 126 25.79 6.93 -25.47
C GLU A 126 24.54 7.24 -26.29
N SER A 127 24.36 6.51 -27.39
CA SER A 127 23.13 6.58 -28.18
C SER A 127 21.99 5.89 -27.45
N TYR A 128 20.75 6.31 -27.76
CA TYR A 128 19.57 5.66 -27.21
C TYR A 128 19.57 4.15 -27.54
N PRO A 129 19.15 3.26 -26.62
CA PRO A 129 19.23 1.83 -26.84
C PRO A 129 18.58 1.36 -28.15
N ARG A 130 19.24 0.43 -28.86
CA ARG A 130 18.74 -0.13 -30.13
C ARG A 130 17.35 -0.77 -29.99
N HIS A 131 17.08 -1.39 -28.85
CA HIS A 131 15.77 -1.94 -28.51
C HIS A 131 14.91 -0.96 -27.70
N TRP A 132 14.83 0.28 -28.20
CA TRP A 132 14.22 1.42 -27.51
C TRP A 132 12.88 1.09 -26.84
N PHE A 133 11.99 0.34 -27.51
CA PHE A 133 10.67 0.01 -26.99
C PHE A 133 10.74 -0.89 -25.75
N THR A 134 11.47 -2.01 -25.83
CA THR A 134 11.58 -2.95 -24.69
C THR A 134 12.36 -2.32 -23.54
N GLU A 135 13.41 -1.54 -23.82
CA GLU A 135 14.15 -0.84 -22.77
C GLU A 135 13.27 0.21 -22.08
N THR A 136 12.44 0.93 -22.84
CA THR A 136 11.45 1.87 -22.28
C THR A 136 10.42 1.13 -21.42
N CYS A 137 9.89 -0.01 -21.89
CA CYS A 137 8.98 -0.84 -21.09
C CYS A 137 9.64 -1.42 -19.83
N TRP A 138 10.92 -1.78 -19.90
CA TRP A 138 11.70 -2.22 -18.76
C TRP A 138 11.84 -1.08 -17.73
N ALA A 139 12.29 0.11 -18.15
CA ALA A 139 12.41 1.27 -17.25
C ALA A 139 11.05 1.67 -16.68
N PHE A 140 10.00 1.69 -17.51
CA PHE A 140 8.61 1.90 -17.08
C PHE A 140 8.21 0.93 -15.97
N SER A 141 8.49 -0.36 -16.16
CA SER A 141 8.15 -1.38 -15.17
C SER A 141 8.89 -1.18 -13.85
N ILE A 142 10.16 -0.75 -13.87
CA ILE A 142 10.97 -0.48 -12.67
C ILE A 142 10.37 0.70 -11.89
N ILE A 143 10.07 1.80 -12.59
CA ILE A 143 9.47 2.99 -11.97
C ILE A 143 8.10 2.67 -11.39
N LEU A 144 7.25 1.99 -12.17
CA LEU A 144 5.89 1.64 -11.74
C LEU A 144 5.91 0.70 -10.53
N GLU A 145 6.76 -0.34 -10.55
CA GLU A 145 6.88 -1.28 -9.43
C GLU A 145 7.21 -0.57 -8.13
N SER A 146 8.03 0.48 -8.21
CA SER A 146 8.42 1.23 -7.03
C SER A 146 7.25 1.86 -6.27
N VAL A 147 6.18 2.22 -6.98
CA VAL A 147 5.00 2.89 -6.45
C VAL A 147 3.74 2.01 -6.40
N CYS A 148 3.81 0.76 -6.88
CA CYS A 148 2.68 -0.19 -6.92
C CYS A 148 2.03 -0.46 -5.55
N VAL A 149 2.77 -0.31 -4.45
CA VAL A 149 2.27 -0.55 -3.09
C VAL A 149 1.38 0.58 -2.56
N LEU A 150 1.36 1.76 -3.21
CA LEU A 150 0.63 2.93 -2.72
C LEU A 150 -0.90 2.71 -2.61
N PRO A 151 -1.61 2.10 -3.58
CA PRO A 151 -3.03 1.80 -3.40
C PRO A 151 -3.30 0.86 -2.22
N GLN A 152 -2.46 -0.15 -2.02
CA GLN A 152 -2.52 -1.06 -0.87
C GLN A 152 -2.32 -0.34 0.47
N LEU A 153 -1.35 0.59 0.54
CA LEU A 153 -1.12 1.44 1.71
C LEU A 153 -2.35 2.28 2.05
N LEU A 154 -2.97 2.91 1.05
CA LEU A 154 -4.21 3.68 1.25
C LEU A 154 -5.35 2.80 1.74
N LEU A 155 -5.50 1.60 1.16
CA LEU A 155 -6.51 0.64 1.59
C LEU A 155 -6.34 0.27 3.06
N LEU A 156 -5.12 -0.09 3.48
CA LEU A 156 -4.87 -0.46 4.88
C LEU A 156 -5.14 0.66 5.89
N ARG A 157 -4.96 1.92 5.48
CA ARG A 157 -5.25 3.09 6.32
C ARG A 157 -6.74 3.40 6.44
N GLN A 158 -7.53 3.04 5.42
CA GLN A 158 -8.96 3.34 5.36
C GLN A 158 -9.82 2.18 5.88
N THR A 159 -9.35 0.95 5.75
CA THR A 159 -10.09 -0.25 6.15
C THR A 159 -9.79 -0.60 7.61
N THR A 160 -10.83 -0.80 8.41
CA THR A 160 -10.73 -1.29 9.80
C THR A 160 -10.83 -2.82 9.90
N VAL A 161 -11.43 -3.45 8.88
CA VAL A 161 -11.67 -4.91 8.76
C VAL A 161 -10.36 -5.71 8.81
N PRO A 162 -10.28 -6.84 9.55
CA PRO A 162 -9.14 -7.75 9.49
C PRO A 162 -8.73 -8.07 8.06
N THR A 163 -7.43 -7.97 7.77
CA THR A 163 -6.88 -8.24 6.44
C THR A 163 -6.45 -9.69 6.36
N VAL A 164 -6.58 -10.29 5.18
CA VAL A 164 -6.04 -11.62 4.87
C VAL A 164 -4.51 -11.62 4.81
N ILE A 165 -3.89 -10.45 4.70
CA ILE A 165 -2.43 -10.26 4.74
C ILE A 165 -1.89 -10.76 6.09
N ASP A 166 -1.01 -11.76 6.04
CA ASP A 166 -0.34 -12.32 7.19
C ASP A 166 1.07 -11.73 7.39
N SER A 167 1.65 -11.98 8.56
CA SER A 167 3.01 -11.54 8.89
C SER A 167 4.06 -12.27 8.06
N TYR A 168 3.80 -13.51 7.65
CA TYR A 168 4.73 -14.32 6.86
C TYR A 168 4.93 -13.73 5.46
N TYR A 169 3.86 -13.24 4.83
CA TYR A 169 3.90 -12.50 3.56
C TYR A 169 4.82 -11.28 3.68
N LEU A 170 4.67 -10.49 4.74
CA LEU A 170 5.48 -9.29 4.94
C LEU A 170 6.94 -9.60 5.20
N VAL A 171 7.23 -10.65 5.97
CA VAL A 171 8.61 -11.10 6.19
C VAL A 171 9.21 -11.57 4.87
N ALA A 172 8.52 -12.40 4.10
CA ALA A 172 9.01 -12.86 2.79
C ALA A 172 9.24 -11.69 1.82
N LEU A 173 8.31 -10.73 1.76
CA LEU A 173 8.42 -9.52 0.94
C LEU A 173 9.58 -8.62 1.40
N GLY A 174 9.77 -8.46 2.71
CA GLY A 174 10.88 -7.70 3.29
C GLY A 174 12.23 -8.37 3.05
N SER A 175 12.31 -9.69 3.22
CA SER A 175 13.51 -10.49 2.95
C SER A 175 13.93 -10.39 1.49
N TYR A 176 12.98 -10.50 0.55
CA TYR A 176 13.20 -10.25 -0.86
C TYR A 176 13.94 -8.92 -1.09
N ARG A 177 13.45 -7.83 -0.47
CA ARG A 177 14.08 -6.51 -0.64
C ARG A 177 15.44 -6.38 0.00
N ALA A 178 15.59 -6.86 1.22
CA ALA A 178 16.88 -6.83 1.90
C ALA A 178 17.95 -7.59 1.08
N LEU A 179 17.60 -8.76 0.54
CA LEU A 179 18.50 -9.57 -0.28
C LEU A 179 18.80 -8.93 -1.64
N TYR A 180 17.85 -8.23 -2.27
CA TYR A 180 18.14 -7.48 -3.51
C TYR A 180 19.12 -6.33 -3.29
N ILE A 181 19.01 -5.62 -2.16
CA ILE A 181 19.97 -4.56 -1.78
C ILE A 181 21.37 -5.16 -1.61
N LEU A 182 21.47 -6.31 -0.91
CA LEU A 182 22.76 -7.01 -0.77
C LEU A 182 23.31 -7.47 -2.12
N ASN A 183 22.44 -7.90 -3.04
CA ASN A 183 22.83 -8.23 -4.41
C ASN A 183 23.38 -6.99 -5.16
N TRP A 184 22.77 -5.81 -5.03
CA TRP A 184 23.29 -4.58 -5.65
C TRP A 184 24.66 -4.21 -5.08
N LEU A 185 24.80 -4.23 -3.75
CA LEU A 185 26.08 -3.96 -3.09
C LEU A 185 27.17 -4.96 -3.53
N TYR A 186 26.82 -6.24 -3.64
CA TYR A 186 27.75 -7.27 -4.10
C TYR A 186 28.17 -7.04 -5.55
N ARG A 187 27.27 -6.65 -6.45
CA ARG A 187 27.60 -6.37 -7.86
C ARG A 187 28.37 -5.08 -8.05
N GLY A 188 28.07 -4.06 -7.25
CA GLY A 188 28.69 -2.75 -7.34
C GLY A 188 30.10 -2.68 -6.72
N PHE A 189 30.30 -3.30 -5.55
CA PHE A 189 31.60 -3.33 -4.86
C PHE A 189 32.42 -4.58 -5.16
N GLY A 190 31.78 -5.65 -5.63
CA GLY A 190 32.44 -6.88 -6.01
C GLY A 190 33.04 -6.83 -7.43
N PRO A 191 33.32 -8.00 -8.01
CA PRO A 191 34.14 -8.12 -9.22
C PRO A 191 33.50 -7.53 -10.49
N GLU A 192 32.19 -7.32 -10.50
CA GLU A 192 31.48 -6.78 -11.67
C GLU A 192 31.60 -5.26 -11.79
N HIS A 193 31.87 -4.54 -10.70
CA HIS A 193 31.88 -3.07 -10.62
C HIS A 193 30.72 -2.39 -11.37
N TYR A 194 29.54 -3.01 -11.30
CA TYR A 194 28.38 -2.64 -12.10
C TYR A 194 27.28 -2.04 -11.22
N TRP A 195 26.87 -0.84 -11.58
CA TRP A 195 25.72 -0.13 -10.98
C TRP A 195 24.71 0.18 -12.08
N ASP A 196 23.43 0.04 -11.76
CA ASP A 196 22.34 0.38 -12.67
C ASP A 196 21.55 1.53 -12.03
N PRO A 197 21.85 2.79 -12.39
CA PRO A 197 21.28 3.95 -11.71
C PRO A 197 19.75 3.95 -11.67
N ILE A 198 19.10 3.43 -12.71
CA ILE A 198 17.63 3.39 -12.79
C ILE A 198 17.12 2.35 -11.80
N ALA A 199 17.64 1.12 -11.85
CA ALA A 199 17.22 0.05 -10.94
C ALA A 199 17.52 0.39 -9.47
N ASP A 200 18.68 0.98 -9.21
CA ASP A 200 19.14 1.30 -7.85
C ASP A 200 18.30 2.42 -7.22
N ILE A 201 18.10 3.55 -7.92
CA ILE A 201 17.32 4.70 -7.41
C ILE A 201 15.87 4.29 -7.11
N PHE A 202 15.18 3.68 -8.08
CA PHE A 202 13.79 3.27 -7.89
C PHE A 202 13.68 2.08 -6.94
N GLY A 203 14.72 1.26 -6.86
CA GLY A 203 14.90 0.24 -5.84
C GLY A 203 14.90 0.79 -4.42
N VAL A 204 15.60 1.90 -4.17
CA VAL A 204 15.57 2.63 -2.89
C VAL A 204 14.19 3.18 -2.61
N VAL A 205 13.56 3.88 -3.57
CA VAL A 205 12.20 4.43 -3.42
C VAL A 205 11.20 3.35 -3.00
N GLN A 206 11.22 2.22 -3.70
CA GLN A 206 10.34 1.10 -3.41
C GLN A 206 10.62 0.48 -2.03
N THR A 207 11.88 0.42 -1.61
CA THR A 207 12.26 -0.08 -0.28
C THR A 207 11.70 0.83 0.82
N LEU A 208 11.80 2.15 0.67
CA LEU A 208 11.22 3.10 1.61
C LEU A 208 9.70 2.95 1.73
N LEU A 209 9.01 2.75 0.60
CA LEU A 209 7.56 2.51 0.59
C LEU A 209 7.18 1.17 1.21
N TYR A 210 8.01 0.14 1.07
CA TYR A 210 7.82 -1.15 1.74
C TYR A 210 8.03 -1.06 3.26
N LEU A 211 8.97 -0.23 3.71
CA LEU A 211 9.14 0.06 5.13
C LEU A 211 7.92 0.78 5.71
N ASP A 212 7.35 1.77 5.01
CA ASP A 212 6.08 2.40 5.43
C ASP A 212 4.94 1.39 5.45
N PHE A 213 4.88 0.49 4.47
CA PHE A 213 3.89 -0.59 4.43
C PHE A 213 4.01 -1.56 5.61
N ALA A 214 5.21 -2.02 5.93
CA ALA A 214 5.47 -2.86 7.09
C ALA A 214 5.12 -2.12 8.41
N TRP A 215 5.48 -0.84 8.51
CA TRP A 215 5.16 0.00 9.67
C TRP A 215 3.66 0.16 9.89
N VAL A 216 2.91 0.53 8.85
CA VAL A 216 1.44 0.66 8.90
C VAL A 216 0.78 -0.65 9.28
N TYR A 217 1.27 -1.78 8.76
CA TYR A 217 0.74 -3.09 9.14
C TYR A 217 1.01 -3.42 10.62
N TYR A 218 2.25 -3.26 11.07
CA TYR A 218 2.65 -3.61 12.43
C TYR A 218 1.91 -2.77 13.49
N THR A 219 1.82 -1.46 13.26
CA THR A 219 1.10 -0.54 14.16
C THR A 219 -0.38 -0.91 14.27
N ARG A 220 -1.03 -1.25 13.16
CA ARG A 220 -2.43 -1.71 13.13
C ARG A 220 -2.65 -2.99 13.93
N GLN A 221 -1.72 -3.95 13.89
CA GLN A 221 -1.86 -5.22 14.59
C GLN A 221 -1.72 -5.06 16.11
N ARG A 222 -0.83 -4.16 16.57
CA ARG A 222 -0.69 -3.81 17.99
C ARG A 222 -1.96 -3.18 18.57
N VAL A 223 -2.65 -2.33 17.80
CA VAL A 223 -3.93 -1.72 18.23
C VAL A 223 -4.98 -2.81 18.48
N LYS A 224 -5.02 -3.86 17.66
CA LYS A 224 -5.98 -4.98 17.79
C LYS A 224 -5.72 -5.88 19.00
N LEU A 225 -4.45 -6.10 19.37
CA LEU A 225 -4.09 -6.96 20.52
C LEU A 225 -4.28 -6.26 21.88
N ARG A 226 -4.18 -4.92 21.92
CA ARG A 226 -4.19 -4.18 23.18
C ARG A 226 -5.59 -3.75 23.64
N ARG A 227 -6.56 -3.67 22.73
CA ARG A 227 -7.95 -3.29 23.04
C ARG A 227 -8.92 -3.96 22.06
N GLY A 228 -9.73 -4.90 22.55
CA GLY A 228 -11.02 -5.25 21.93
C GLY A 228 -12.06 -4.12 21.99
N GLY A 229 -11.61 -2.87 22.19
CA GLY A 229 -12.40 -1.65 22.21
C GLY A 229 -11.77 -0.66 21.24
N ILE A 230 -12.59 -0.19 20.30
CA ILE A 230 -12.28 0.82 19.28
C ILE A 230 -11.60 2.01 19.96
N VAL A 231 -10.36 2.31 19.59
CA VAL A 231 -9.66 3.54 19.98
C VAL A 231 -8.97 4.16 18.78
N ASP A 232 -9.02 5.49 18.80
CA ASP A 232 -8.99 6.45 17.70
C ASP A 232 -7.96 6.29 16.60
N SER A 233 -8.44 6.61 15.39
CA SER A 233 -7.73 6.79 14.13
C SER A 233 -6.56 7.79 14.15
N GLU A 234 -6.29 8.45 15.27
CA GLU A 234 -5.24 9.49 15.37
C GLU A 234 -3.82 8.92 15.35
N ASP A 235 -3.59 7.68 15.81
CA ASP A 235 -2.26 7.06 15.77
C ASP A 235 -1.86 6.59 14.35
N LEU A 236 -2.83 6.36 13.46
CA LEU A 236 -2.56 6.08 12.03
C LEU A 236 -2.00 7.32 11.29
N ARG A 237 -2.12 8.50 11.90
CA ARG A 237 -1.76 9.79 11.30
C ARG A 237 -0.29 10.18 11.52
N LYS A 238 0.46 9.41 12.32
CA LYS A 238 1.85 9.71 12.74
C LYS A 238 2.96 9.10 11.89
N SER A 239 2.68 8.58 10.69
CA SER A 239 3.77 8.18 9.77
C SER A 239 4.49 9.43 9.24
N TRP A 240 5.78 9.52 9.57
CA TRP A 240 6.68 10.69 9.44
C TRP A 240 6.75 11.30 8.03
N PHE A 241 6.49 10.52 6.98
CA PHE A 241 6.64 10.98 5.60
C PHE A 241 5.36 11.54 4.96
N VAL A 242 4.18 11.11 5.44
CA VAL A 242 2.91 11.36 4.75
C VAL A 242 2.24 12.66 5.21
N GLY A 243 2.48 13.09 6.45
CA GLY A 243 2.01 14.39 6.95
C GLY A 243 2.54 15.58 6.14
N LYS A 244 3.73 15.46 5.55
CA LYS A 244 4.38 16.57 4.84
C LYS A 244 3.83 16.78 3.41
N ILE A 245 3.37 15.72 2.75
CA ILE A 245 2.85 15.77 1.37
C ILE A 245 1.35 16.06 1.35
N LEU A 246 0.57 15.55 2.32
CA LEU A 246 -0.88 15.74 2.38
C LEU A 246 -1.33 17.03 3.10
N ASN A 247 -0.50 17.60 3.98
CA ASN A 247 -0.89 18.78 4.76
C ASN A 247 -0.61 20.11 4.03
N SER A 248 0.01 20.08 2.85
CA SER A 248 0.26 21.28 2.04
C SER A 248 -0.98 21.78 1.27
N ARG A 249 -2.12 21.07 1.34
CA ARG A 249 -3.32 21.39 0.55
C ARG A 249 -4.60 21.62 1.36
N ARG A 250 -4.48 21.88 2.67
CA ARG A 250 -5.63 22.22 3.51
C ARG A 250 -5.41 23.47 4.35
N MET A 251 -4.95 24.52 3.69
CA MET A 251 -4.99 25.89 4.17
C MET A 251 -5.60 26.71 3.02
N ASN A 252 -6.71 27.41 3.30
CA ASN A 252 -7.63 28.08 2.36
C ASN A 252 -8.65 27.18 1.65
N THR A 253 -9.70 26.77 2.37
CA THR A 253 -11.06 26.85 1.82
C THR A 253 -12.04 27.07 2.97
N HIS A 254 -12.44 28.33 3.12
CA HIS A 254 -13.73 28.85 3.61
C HIS A 254 -14.39 28.23 4.85
N ASP A 255 -14.37 29.04 5.92
CA ASP A 255 -15.55 29.31 6.73
C ASP A 255 -16.76 29.68 5.85
N ASP A 256 -17.96 29.42 6.39
CA ASP A 256 -19.30 29.64 5.82
C ASP A 256 -19.90 28.43 5.09
N GLU A 257 -20.72 27.66 5.82
CA GLU A 257 -22.08 27.22 5.42
C GLU A 257 -22.61 26.15 6.40
N HIS A 258 -23.35 26.61 7.41
CA HIS A 258 -24.43 25.85 8.02
C HIS A 258 -25.49 26.84 8.51
N GLU A 259 -26.33 27.26 7.57
CA GLU A 259 -27.60 27.94 7.87
C GLU A 259 -28.67 26.86 8.11
N PRO A 260 -29.35 26.81 9.26
CA PRO A 260 -30.45 25.88 9.48
C PRO A 260 -31.76 26.45 8.92
N LEU A 261 -32.46 25.64 8.13
CA LEU A 261 -33.84 25.83 7.71
C LEU A 261 -34.77 25.57 8.92
N ASP A 262 -35.18 26.63 9.64
CA ASP A 262 -36.50 26.80 10.27
C ASP A 262 -36.48 27.97 11.30
N PRO A 263 -37.26 29.06 11.14
CA PRO A 263 -37.19 30.22 12.04
C PRO A 263 -38.09 30.19 13.29
N GLU A 264 -38.76 29.09 13.63
CA GLU A 264 -39.88 29.14 14.61
C GLU A 264 -39.78 28.24 15.85
N ALA A 265 -38.58 27.79 16.24
CA ALA A 265 -38.37 27.08 17.51
C ALA A 265 -37.38 27.83 18.41
N ALA A 266 -37.68 29.08 18.76
CA ALA A 266 -36.99 29.81 19.81
C ALA A 266 -37.73 29.63 21.14
N GLY A 267 -37.25 28.71 21.97
CA GLY A 267 -37.74 28.56 23.33
C GLY A 267 -37.26 27.25 23.97
N GLU A 268 -36.09 27.31 24.59
CA GLU A 268 -35.66 26.59 25.81
C GLU A 268 -34.12 26.44 25.81
N GLU A 269 -33.46 27.25 26.63
CA GLU A 269 -32.05 27.08 26.99
C GLU A 269 -31.90 25.81 27.86
N GLU A 270 -31.70 24.64 27.24
CA GLU A 270 -31.19 23.47 27.96
C GLU A 270 -29.65 23.49 27.99
N SER A 271 -29.12 23.71 29.20
CA SER A 271 -27.69 23.62 29.52
C SER A 271 -27.15 22.23 29.18
N ARG A 272 -26.31 22.13 28.15
CA ARG A 272 -25.59 20.89 27.81
C ARG A 272 -24.62 20.51 28.95
N PRO A 273 -24.72 19.31 29.55
CA PRO A 273 -23.78 18.90 30.58
C PRO A 273 -22.41 18.61 29.95
N ARG A 274 -21.39 19.24 30.53
CA ARG A 274 -19.99 19.15 30.11
C ARG A 274 -19.37 17.87 30.69
N TRP A 275 -19.19 16.85 29.85
CA TRP A 275 -18.57 15.58 30.25
C TRP A 275 -17.08 15.78 30.58
N GLY A 276 -16.72 15.61 31.86
CA GLY A 276 -15.33 15.55 32.30
C GLY A 276 -14.74 14.15 32.08
N GLY A 277 -13.49 14.08 31.61
CA GLY A 277 -12.79 12.86 31.16
C GLY A 277 -12.44 11.80 32.22
N ARG A 278 -13.21 11.65 33.29
CA ARG A 278 -13.12 10.53 34.23
C ARG A 278 -14.54 10.14 34.65
N GLY A 279 -15.01 9.02 34.12
CA GLY A 279 -16.34 8.50 34.40
C GLY A 279 -16.51 8.14 35.88
N ILE A 280 -17.53 8.74 36.49
CA ILE A 280 -18.44 8.24 37.53
C ILE A 280 -19.59 9.26 37.54
N SER A 281 -20.78 8.87 37.11
CA SER A 281 -22.00 9.66 37.27
C SER A 281 -22.73 9.16 38.50
N VAL A 282 -22.74 9.96 39.56
CA VAL A 282 -23.64 9.79 40.72
C VAL A 282 -24.72 10.86 40.56
N SER A 283 -25.92 10.49 40.14
CA SER A 283 -27.10 11.34 40.37
C SER A 283 -27.70 10.91 41.70
N ALA A 284 -27.57 11.79 42.70
CA ALA A 284 -28.22 11.66 43.99
C ALA A 284 -29.54 12.43 43.91
N ASP A 285 -30.60 11.77 43.44
CA ASP A 285 -31.98 12.20 43.66
C ASP A 285 -32.62 11.20 44.62
N ASP A 286 -32.50 11.50 45.91
CA ASP A 286 -33.44 11.07 46.93
C ASP A 286 -33.13 11.91 48.18
N THR A 287 -33.93 12.94 48.42
CA THR A 287 -34.51 13.31 49.73
C THR A 287 -35.03 14.74 49.69
N LEU A 288 -36.17 14.95 50.36
CA LEU A 288 -36.88 16.22 50.63
C LEU A 288 -37.83 16.61 49.46
N GLU A 289 -39.15 16.71 49.57
CA GLU A 289 -40.02 17.10 50.68
C GLU A 289 -41.43 16.49 50.48
N ASN A 290 -41.95 15.75 51.47
CA ASN A 290 -43.40 15.56 51.59
C ASN A 290 -43.80 15.71 53.06
N HIS A 291 -43.98 16.96 53.47
CA HIS A 291 -44.60 17.32 54.74
C HIS A 291 -45.42 18.62 54.60
N GLY A 292 -46.75 18.49 54.64
CA GLY A 292 -47.58 19.34 55.50
C GLY A 292 -48.48 20.42 54.89
N ARG A 293 -49.79 20.07 54.84
CA ARG A 293 -51.00 20.86 55.21
C ARG A 293 -51.50 22.01 54.31
N ARG A 294 -52.80 21.95 53.98
CA ARG A 294 -53.87 22.77 54.60
C ARG A 294 -55.29 22.37 54.11
N SER A 295 -56.22 22.22 55.06
CA SER A 295 -57.69 22.37 54.89
C SER A 295 -58.08 23.87 55.02
N PRO A 296 -59.36 24.31 55.06
CA PRO A 296 -60.66 23.78 54.59
C PRO A 296 -61.47 24.87 53.80
N GLU A 297 -62.81 24.72 53.75
CA GLU A 297 -63.91 25.61 53.25
C GLU A 297 -64.59 25.05 51.98
N SER A 298 -65.91 24.91 51.86
CA SER A 298 -67.08 25.07 52.74
C SER A 298 -68.23 24.28 52.11
#